data_AF-A0A0K8R4G8-F1
#
_entry.id   AF-A0A0K8R4G8-F1
#
_cell.length_a   1.000
_cell.length_b   1.000
_cell.length_c   1.000
_cell.angle_alpha   90.00
_cell.angle_beta   90.00
_cell.angle_gamma   90.00
#
_symmetry.space_group_name_H-M   'P 1'
#
loop_
_entity.id
_entity.type
_entity.pdbx_description
1 polymer ?
#
loop_
_entity_poly.entity_id
_entity_poly.type
_entity_poly.pdbx_seq_one_letter_code
_entity_poly.pdbx_strand_id
1 'polypeptide(L)'
;MQLALFMVILTFTHLSCGEQSEYIPDVHEQLNYLPRDCRENLIDQAEEKCMRSFSHKLIEFKECQFICGSEDKSSGLRLKSRQTFYLEDGTPCGHSRVCINRQCVDTCGMRFVKTSG
;
A
#
# COMPACT_ATOMS: atom_id res chain seq x y z
N MET A 1 29.34 -29.06 47.92
CA MET A 1 28.45 -27.98 47.44
C MET A 1 28.25 -28.17 45.95
N GLN A 2 27.06 -28.60 45.50
CA GLN A 2 26.72 -28.72 44.08
C GLN A 2 25.66 -27.67 43.77
N LEU A 3 26.05 -26.63 43.03
CA LEU A 3 25.11 -25.68 42.44
C LEU A 3 24.42 -26.37 41.27
N ALA A 4 23.15 -26.74 41.45
CA ALA A 4 22.29 -27.12 40.36
C ALA A 4 21.86 -25.85 39.61
N LEU A 5 22.50 -25.59 38.47
CA LEU A 5 22.08 -24.55 37.52
C LEU A 5 20.78 -25.00 36.84
N PHE A 6 19.64 -24.48 37.31
CA PHE A 6 18.38 -24.57 36.58
C PHE A 6 18.40 -23.59 35.40
N MET A 7 18.78 -24.07 34.22
CA MET A 7 18.64 -23.34 32.97
C MET A 7 17.18 -23.47 32.47
N VAL A 8 16.38 -22.42 32.65
CA VAL A 8 15.05 -22.33 32.03
C VAL A 8 15.24 -21.78 30.61
N ILE A 9 15.23 -22.68 29.62
CA ILE A 9 15.25 -22.28 28.21
C ILE A 9 13.81 -21.91 27.82
N LEU A 10 13.51 -20.62 27.88
CA LEU A 10 12.31 -20.03 27.29
C LEU A 10 12.47 -20.01 25.77
N THR A 11 12.06 -21.08 25.10
CA THR A 11 11.88 -21.05 23.65
C THR A 11 10.63 -20.23 23.36
N PHE A 12 10.81 -18.98 22.99
CA PHE A 12 9.76 -18.22 22.31
C PHE A 12 9.60 -18.84 20.91
N THR A 13 8.80 -19.89 20.82
CA THR A 13 8.14 -20.21 19.56
C THR A 13 7.30 -18.99 19.23
N HIS A 14 7.82 -18.16 18.32
CA HIS A 14 7.03 -17.14 17.65
C HIS A 14 5.87 -17.86 16.99
N LEU A 15 4.77 -18.02 17.74
CA LEU A 15 3.45 -18.30 17.22
C LEU A 15 3.07 -17.04 16.46
N SER A 16 3.68 -16.84 15.28
CA SER A 16 3.22 -15.89 14.30
C SER A 16 1.83 -16.36 13.92
N CYS A 17 0.86 -15.74 14.58
CA CYS A 17 -0.55 -15.81 14.26
C CYS A 17 -0.67 -15.44 12.78
N GLY A 18 -0.80 -16.46 11.93
CA GLY A 18 -1.20 -16.30 10.55
C GLY A 18 -2.65 -15.85 10.55
N GLU A 19 -2.89 -14.58 10.85
CA GLU A 19 -4.19 -13.99 10.59
C GLU A 19 -4.31 -13.81 9.08
N GLN A 20 -5.03 -14.77 8.53
CA GLN A 20 -5.62 -14.81 7.21
C GLN A 20 -6.09 -13.40 6.81
N SER A 21 -5.27 -12.71 6.02
CA SER A 21 -5.60 -11.41 5.45
C SER A 21 -6.81 -11.63 4.55
N GLU A 22 -7.96 -11.12 4.99
CA GLU A 22 -9.19 -11.07 4.21
C GLU A 22 -8.88 -10.55 2.80
N TYR A 23 -9.46 -11.20 1.78
CA TYR A 23 -9.21 -11.02 0.35
C TYR A 23 -9.22 -9.53 -0.05
N ILE A 24 -8.02 -8.95 -0.17
CA ILE A 24 -7.79 -7.68 -0.86
C ILE A 24 -7.69 -8.06 -2.33
N PRO A 25 -8.51 -7.52 -3.25
CA PRO A 25 -8.28 -7.72 -4.68
C PRO A 25 -6.84 -7.38 -4.98
N ASP A 26 -6.14 -8.28 -5.65
CA ASP A 26 -4.69 -8.18 -5.79
C ASP A 26 -4.33 -6.79 -6.33
N VAL A 27 -3.66 -5.99 -5.51
CA VAL A 27 -3.21 -4.63 -5.87
C VAL A 27 -2.39 -4.70 -7.17
N HIS A 28 -1.72 -5.82 -7.41
CA HIS A 28 -1.02 -6.08 -8.66
C HIS A 28 -1.98 -6.18 -9.85
N GLU A 29 -3.16 -6.79 -9.71
CA GLU A 29 -4.15 -6.89 -10.79
C GLU A 29 -4.68 -5.53 -11.24
N GLN A 30 -4.88 -4.60 -10.30
CA GLN A 30 -5.33 -3.23 -10.59
C GLN A 30 -4.34 -2.48 -11.50
N LEU A 31 -3.07 -2.87 -11.46
CA LEU A 31 -1.95 -2.23 -12.16
C LEU A 31 -1.38 -3.10 -13.29
N ASN A 32 -2.10 -4.12 -13.75
CA ASN A 32 -1.65 -5.01 -14.83
C ASN A 32 -1.42 -4.31 -16.18
N TYR A 33 -1.97 -3.10 -16.36
CA TYR A 33 -1.70 -2.25 -17.52
C TYR A 33 -0.28 -1.69 -17.54
N LEU A 34 0.48 -1.82 -16.45
CA LEU A 34 1.85 -1.36 -16.33
C LEU A 34 2.87 -2.45 -16.61
N PRO A 35 4.03 -2.08 -17.18
CA PRO A 35 5.22 -2.93 -17.14
C PRO A 35 5.53 -3.34 -15.70
N ARG A 36 6.06 -4.56 -15.52
CA ARG A 36 6.32 -5.15 -14.21
C ARG A 36 7.11 -4.21 -13.29
N ASP A 37 8.24 -3.70 -13.75
CA ASP A 37 9.13 -2.85 -12.95
C ASP A 37 8.45 -1.55 -12.52
N CYS A 38 7.59 -0.99 -13.38
CA CYS A 38 6.82 0.22 -13.05
C CYS A 38 5.74 -0.07 -12.00
N ARG A 39 5.03 -1.21 -12.14
CA ARG A 39 4.04 -1.66 -11.16
C ARG A 39 4.66 -1.92 -9.79
N GLU A 40 5.76 -2.68 -9.74
CA GLU A 40 6.45 -3.01 -8.49
C GLU A 40 6.95 -1.74 -7.80
N ASN A 41 7.63 -0.85 -8.53
CA ASN A 41 8.09 0.43 -7.97
C ASN A 41 6.95 1.33 -7.45
N LEU A 42 5.79 1.35 -8.13
CA LEU A 42 4.63 2.12 -7.68
C LEU A 42 4.03 1.55 -6.39
N ILE A 43 3.94 0.22 -6.29
CA ILE A 43 3.46 -0.48 -5.10
C ILE A 43 4.41 -0.23 -3.93
N ASP A 44 5.73 -0.42 -4.12
CA ASP A 44 6.74 -0.25 -3.06
C ASP A 44 6.70 1.15 -2.44
N GLN A 45 6.59 2.20 -3.27
CA GLN A 45 6.48 3.58 -2.79
C GLN A 45 5.19 3.84 -2.02
N ALA A 46 4.07 3.27 -2.49
CA ALA A 46 2.78 3.39 -1.81
C ALA A 46 2.78 2.65 -0.46
N GLU A 47 3.36 1.45 -0.40
CA GLU A 47 3.54 0.69 0.83
C GLU A 47 4.44 1.41 1.83
N GLU A 48 5.59 1.94 1.39
CA GLU A 48 6.47 2.75 2.23
C GLU A 48 5.72 3.96 2.83
N LYS A 49 4.89 4.62 2.02
CA LYS A 49 4.06 5.73 2.49
C LYS A 49 3.01 5.27 3.51
N CYS A 50 2.34 4.15 3.28
CA CYS A 50 1.37 3.58 4.22
C CYS A 50 2.03 3.19 5.54
N MET A 51 3.22 2.57 5.50
CA MET A 51 3.97 2.19 6.70
C MET A 51 4.36 3.40 7.54
N ARG A 52 4.79 4.50 6.90
CA ARG A 52 5.09 5.77 7.58
C ARG A 52 3.85 6.47 8.14
N SER A 53 2.68 6.18 7.59
CA SER A 53 1.41 6.82 7.93
C SER A 53 0.56 5.88 8.79
N PHE A 54 0.97 5.70 10.05
CA PHE A 54 0.30 4.87 11.06
C PHE A 54 0.43 3.35 10.86
N SER A 55 1.49 2.87 10.19
CA SER A 55 1.75 1.44 10.00
C SER A 55 0.56 0.69 9.35
N HIS A 56 -0.17 1.39 8.48
CA HIS A 56 -1.26 0.83 7.72
C HIS A 56 -0.76 0.01 6.53
N LYS A 57 -1.60 -0.90 6.04
CA LYS A 57 -1.34 -1.66 4.81
C LYS A 57 -1.91 -0.92 3.60
N LEU A 58 -1.29 -1.09 2.44
CA LEU A 58 -1.88 -0.69 1.17
C LEU A 58 -3.10 -1.56 0.88
N ILE A 59 -4.23 -0.92 0.58
CA ILE A 59 -5.51 -1.60 0.32
C ILE A 59 -5.82 -1.60 -1.18
N GLU A 60 -5.72 -0.46 -1.84
CA GLU A 60 -6.09 -0.34 -3.25
C GLU A 60 -5.53 0.94 -3.89
N PHE A 61 -5.34 0.87 -5.21
CA PHE A 61 -5.25 2.04 -6.07
C PHE A 61 -6.61 2.33 -6.69
N LYS A 62 -6.95 3.61 -6.78
CA LYS A 62 -8.16 4.08 -7.46
C LYS A 62 -7.83 5.37 -8.18
N GLU A 63 -7.81 5.35 -9.51
CA GLU A 63 -7.47 6.53 -10.32
C GLU A 63 -6.15 7.18 -9.87
N CYS A 64 -6.20 8.42 -9.39
CA CYS A 64 -5.02 9.19 -8.94
C CYS A 64 -4.85 9.20 -7.43
N GLN A 65 -5.31 8.15 -6.76
CA GLN A 65 -5.16 7.99 -5.33
C GLN A 65 -4.91 6.53 -4.96
N PHE A 66 -4.32 6.33 -3.78
CA PHE A 66 -4.21 5.04 -3.14
C PHE A 66 -4.67 5.13 -1.70
N ILE A 67 -5.14 4.00 -1.17
CA ILE A 67 -5.74 3.94 0.14
C ILE A 67 -4.90 3.03 1.03
N CYS A 68 -4.48 3.58 2.16
CA CYS A 68 -3.88 2.84 3.25
C CYS A 68 -4.95 2.56 4.30
N GLY A 69 -4.92 1.41 4.95
CA GLY A 69 -5.73 1.20 6.14
C GLY A 69 -5.34 -0.01 6.98
N SER A 70 -6.06 -0.15 8.09
CA SER A 70 -6.00 -1.32 8.97
C SER A 70 -7.42 -1.67 9.41
N GLU A 71 -7.63 -2.95 9.69
CA GLU A 71 -8.79 -3.44 10.41
C GLU A 71 -8.30 -4.11 11.67
N ASP A 72 -8.47 -3.44 12.80
CA ASP A 72 -8.11 -3.97 14.11
C ASP A 72 -9.38 -4.45 14.81
N LYS A 73 -9.40 -5.75 15.18
CA LYS A 73 -10.48 -6.36 15.97
C LYS A 73 -10.04 -6.41 17.43
N SER A 74 -10.44 -5.41 18.22
CA SER A 74 -10.13 -5.32 19.65
C SER A 74 -11.42 -5.26 20.46
N SER A 75 -11.58 -6.19 21.42
CA SER A 75 -12.63 -6.17 22.46
C SER A 75 -14.06 -5.80 21.99
N GLY A 76 -14.48 -6.35 20.84
CA GLY A 76 -15.83 -6.14 20.28
C GLY A 76 -16.02 -4.85 19.46
N LEU A 77 -15.00 -3.98 19.42
CA LEU A 77 -14.97 -2.79 18.58
C LEU A 77 -14.13 -3.07 17.33
N ARG A 78 -14.72 -2.87 16.13
CA ARG A 78 -13.97 -2.89 14.87
C ARG A 78 -13.48 -1.48 14.58
N LEU A 79 -12.19 -1.23 14.75
CA LEU A 79 -11.60 0.02 14.30
C LEU A 79 -11.17 -0.15 12.83
N LYS A 80 -11.80 0.61 11.94
CA LYS A 80 -11.37 0.73 10.54
C LYS A 80 -10.72 2.08 10.37
N SER A 81 -9.41 2.08 10.19
CA SER A 81 -8.69 3.28 9.75
C SER A 81 -8.52 3.23 8.25
N ARG A 82 -8.88 4.32 7.57
CA ARG A 82 -8.61 4.50 6.13
C ARG A 82 -8.03 5.89 5.93
N GLN A 83 -6.89 5.94 5.25
CA GLN A 83 -6.25 7.17 4.84
C GLN A 83 -6.05 7.13 3.33
N THR A 84 -6.43 8.23 2.67
CA THR A 84 -6.30 8.38 1.22
C THR A 84 -5.14 9.31 0.91
N PHE A 85 -4.29 8.88 -0.01
CA PHE A 85 -3.16 9.65 -0.53
C PHE A 85 -3.33 9.85 -2.03
N TYR A 86 -2.79 10.95 -2.53
CA TYR A 86 -2.86 11.31 -3.94
C TYR A 86 -1.55 10.97 -4.64
N LEU A 87 -1.66 10.50 -5.88
CA LEU A 87 -0.52 10.26 -6.76
C LEU A 87 -0.04 11.59 -7.36
N GLU A 88 1.26 11.64 -7.65
CA GLU A 88 1.88 12.79 -8.31
C GLU A 88 1.45 12.92 -9.76
N ASP A 89 1.50 14.14 -10.29
CA ASP A 89 1.23 14.40 -11.70
C ASP A 89 2.20 13.62 -12.60
N GLY A 90 1.69 13.05 -13.68
CA GLY A 90 2.40 12.14 -14.59
C GLY A 90 2.35 10.67 -14.18
N THR A 91 1.86 10.33 -12.98
CA THR A 91 1.71 8.93 -12.57
C THR A 91 0.69 8.20 -13.46
N PRO A 92 1.01 7.02 -14.02
CA PRO A 92 0.05 6.23 -14.77
C PRO A 92 -1.14 5.77 -13.92
N CYS A 93 -2.37 6.00 -14.39
CA CYS A 93 -3.61 5.68 -13.67
C CYS A 93 -4.60 4.81 -14.49
N GLY A 94 -4.14 4.31 -15.65
CA GLY A 94 -4.87 3.41 -16.53
C GLY A 94 -4.14 3.22 -17.86
N HIS A 95 -4.74 2.43 -18.77
CA HIS A 95 -4.22 2.28 -20.14
C HIS A 95 -4.18 3.63 -20.85
N SER A 96 -2.97 4.09 -21.21
CA SER A 96 -2.76 5.39 -21.88
C SER A 96 -3.39 6.58 -21.13
N ARG A 97 -3.37 6.54 -19.80
CA ARG A 97 -3.90 7.58 -18.92
C ARG A 97 -2.90 7.94 -17.82
N VAL A 98 -2.87 9.21 -17.44
CA VAL A 98 -1.96 9.77 -16.44
C VAL A 98 -2.68 10.71 -15.48
N CYS A 99 -2.12 10.86 -14.29
CA CYS A 99 -2.61 11.82 -13.30
C CYS A 99 -2.21 13.24 -13.66
N ILE A 100 -3.18 14.16 -13.67
CA ILE A 100 -2.95 15.61 -13.78
C ILE A 100 -3.93 16.30 -12.84
N ASN A 101 -3.44 17.10 -11.90
CA ASN A 101 -4.27 17.76 -10.89
C ASN A 101 -5.23 16.77 -10.20
N ARG A 102 -4.73 15.58 -9.86
CA ARG A 102 -5.50 14.48 -9.21
C ARG A 102 -6.61 13.87 -10.06
N GLN A 103 -6.68 14.20 -11.34
CA GLN A 103 -7.62 13.59 -12.28
C GLN A 103 -6.88 12.60 -13.16
N CYS A 104 -7.48 11.42 -13.38
CA CYS A 104 -6.95 10.46 -14.33
C CYS A 104 -7.41 10.83 -15.74
N VAL A 105 -6.53 11.39 -16.56
CA VAL A 105 -6.85 11.90 -17.90
C VAL A 105 -6.17 11.08 -18.97
N ASP A 106 -6.76 11.02 -20.17
CA ASP A 106 -6.09 10.43 -21.33
C ASP A 106 -4.77 11.13 -21.62
N THR A 107 -3.72 10.37 -21.91
CA THR A 107 -2.40 10.92 -22.24
C THR A 107 -2.49 11.91 -23.40
N CYS A 108 -3.41 11.71 -24.36
CA CYS A 108 -3.63 12.67 -25.45
C CYS A 108 -4.22 14.01 -24.99
N GLY A 109 -4.83 14.08 -23.80
CA GLY A 109 -5.33 15.31 -23.20
C GLY A 109 -4.27 16.11 -22.43
N MET A 110 -3.04 15.58 -22.27
CA MET A 110 -1.99 16.27 -21.54
C MET A 110 -1.32 17.37 -22.38
N ARG A 111 -0.80 18.39 -21.72
CA ARG A 111 0.00 19.43 -22.39
C ARG A 111 1.43 18.94 -22.54
N PHE A 112 1.82 18.58 -23.75
CA PHE A 112 3.17 18.11 -24.07
C PHE A 112 4.19 19.24 -24.23
N VAL A 113 3.74 20.43 -24.61
CA VAL A 113 4.59 21.59 -24.87
C VAL A 113 4.19 22.72 -23.95
N LYS A 114 5.19 23.33 -23.31
CA LYS A 114 4.98 24.55 -22.51
C LYS A 114 4.56 25.67 -23.45
N THR A 115 3.33 26.14 -23.31
CA THR A 115 2.93 27.43 -23.87
C THR A 115 3.62 28.50 -23.03
N SER A 116 4.56 29.24 -23.62
CA SER A 116 5.28 30.34 -22.97
C SER A 116 4.31 31.24 -22.21
N GLY A 117 4.56 31.42 -20.91
CA GLY A 117 3.89 32.35 -20.01
C GLY A 117 4.87 33.38 -19.52
#